data_AF-A0A0F9JZN9-F1
#
_entry.id   AF-A0A0F9JZN9-F1
#
_cell.length_a   1.000
_cell.length_b   1.000
_cell.length_c   1.000
_cell.angle_alpha   90.00
_cell.angle_beta   90.00
_cell.angle_gamma   90.00
#
_symmetry.space_group_name_H-M   'P 1'
#
loop_
_entity.id
_entity.type
_entity.pdbx_description
1 polymer ?
#
loop_
_entity_poly.entity_id
_entity_poly.type
_entity_poly.pdbx_seq_one_letter_code
_entity_poly.pdbx_strand_id
1 'polypeptide(L)'
;MKLSLEIVKKLVKSKDGILLNDKIIKGVRYITIKCNKDGKTWSARLNAIRNEGQWCKDCYNRGRIKPINISKVKELISNKGLELLTTSHIDFWTRIKVRCPKHNREWETSYGTMERGNSSCKLCGHGSVDFNILNKIITDNNATFIKRIKTINTVRNILLKCNIHNHEWTTNVVDIQKLDRWCYYCSLEKRKTSYIKIKSAVEEKGGKLLTEDCCGSLTRIMVKCGSGHKWETCFDYINQGYWCPECPYKTQAKLHDIIKSLFPNCKTHYNYRGFEWLKSNKQLKQRMEIDIW
;
A
#
# COMPACT_ATOMS: atom_id res chain seq x y z
N MET A 1 16.98 20.34 46.64
CA MET A 1 15.96 20.25 47.71
C MET A 1 15.57 18.78 47.92
N LYS A 2 15.97 18.16 49.04
CA LYS A 2 15.58 16.77 49.37
C LYS A 2 14.08 16.76 49.70
N LEU A 3 13.26 16.06 48.93
CA LEU A 3 11.83 15.88 49.29
C LEU A 3 11.74 15.17 50.66
N SER A 4 10.81 15.56 51.53
CA SER A 4 10.59 14.81 52.77
C SER A 4 9.96 13.44 52.48
N LEU A 5 10.21 12.45 53.35
CA LEU A 5 9.60 11.11 53.25
C LEU A 5 8.06 11.18 53.23
N GLU A 6 7.48 12.16 53.93
CA GLU A 6 6.04 12.38 53.98
C GLU A 6 5.44 12.77 52.63
N ILE A 7 6.13 13.63 51.87
CA ILE A 7 5.69 14.01 50.52
C ILE A 7 5.72 12.80 49.58
N VAL A 8 6.73 11.94 49.71
CA VAL A 8 6.82 10.70 48.93
C VAL A 8 5.67 9.74 49.26
N LYS A 9 5.34 9.56 50.55
CA LYS A 9 4.19 8.75 50.96
C LYS A 9 2.87 9.30 50.42
N LYS A 10 2.67 10.63 50.46
CA LYS A 10 1.48 11.30 49.89
C LYS A 10 1.38 11.07 48.37
N LEU A 11 2.48 11.22 47.63
CA LEU A 11 2.54 10.98 46.18
C LEU A 11 2.20 9.54 45.80
N VAL A 12 2.72 8.57 46.54
CA VAL A 12 2.46 7.14 46.30
C VAL A 12 1.00 6.80 46.62
N LYS A 13 0.46 7.36 47.71
CA LYS A 13 -0.94 7.19 48.10
C LYS A 13 -1.91 7.81 47.09
N SER A 14 -1.59 8.98 46.52
CA SER A 14 -2.44 9.62 45.49
C SER A 14 -2.55 8.82 44.19
N LYS A 15 -1.63 7.88 43.95
CA LYS A 15 -1.65 6.95 42.80
C LYS A 15 -2.11 5.54 43.17
N ASP A 16 -2.74 5.37 44.33
CA ASP A 16 -3.26 4.09 44.83
C ASP A 16 -2.17 2.99 44.92
N GLY A 17 -1.06 3.36 45.56
CA GLY A 17 0.04 2.45 45.86
C GLY A 17 0.51 2.54 47.30
N ILE A 18 1.38 1.60 47.66
CA ILE A 18 2.02 1.45 48.96
C ILE A 18 3.52 1.65 48.77
N LEU A 19 4.11 2.53 49.58
CA LEU A 19 5.57 2.69 49.65
C LEU A 19 6.14 1.61 50.56
N LEU A 20 6.98 0.74 50.02
CA LEU A 20 7.63 -0.35 50.76
C LEU A 20 9.04 0.02 51.22
N ASN A 21 9.81 0.68 50.35
CA ASN A 21 11.19 1.04 50.65
C ASN A 21 11.58 2.35 49.98
N ASP A 22 12.55 3.05 50.55
CA ASP A 22 13.11 4.29 50.04
C ASP A 22 14.61 4.33 50.35
N LYS A 23 15.43 4.42 49.30
CA LYS A 23 16.89 4.37 49.41
C LYS A 23 17.56 5.38 48.49
N ILE A 24 18.72 5.87 48.89
CA ILE A 24 19.53 6.79 48.10
C ILE A 24 20.78 6.04 47.62
N ILE A 25 20.98 5.96 46.30
CA ILE A 25 22.13 5.31 45.67
C ILE A 25 22.80 6.34 44.75
N LYS A 26 24.08 6.66 45.01
CA LYS A 26 24.89 7.61 44.22
C LYS A 26 24.15 8.95 43.96
N GLY A 27 23.53 9.52 45.00
CA GLY A 27 22.78 10.77 44.90
C GLY A 27 21.39 10.69 44.26
N VAL A 28 20.99 9.52 43.74
CA VAL A 28 19.66 9.28 43.17
C VAL A 28 18.78 8.56 44.18
N ARG A 29 17.56 9.09 44.40
CA ARG A 29 16.57 8.48 45.29
C ARG A 29 15.70 7.48 44.55
N TYR A 30 15.71 6.24 45.02
CA TYR A 30 14.94 5.12 44.52
C TYR A 30 13.88 4.74 45.55
N ILE A 31 12.66 4.53 45.08
CA ILE A 31 11.55 4.05 45.91
C ILE A 31 11.05 2.72 45.38
N THR A 32 10.81 1.78 46.30
CA THR A 32 10.14 0.52 46.02
C THR A 32 8.68 0.68 46.39
N ILE A 33 7.81 0.51 45.42
CA ILE A 33 6.37 0.72 45.57
C ILE A 33 5.60 -0.49 45.07
N LYS A 34 4.44 -0.75 45.70
CA LYS A 34 3.47 -1.75 45.28
C LYS A 34 2.20 -1.05 44.82
N CYS A 35 1.67 -1.38 43.65
CA CYS A 35 0.37 -0.85 43.23
C CYS A 35 -0.76 -1.74 43.78
N ASN A 36 -1.81 -1.12 44.31
CA ASN A 36 -2.95 -1.85 44.86
C ASN A 36 -3.82 -2.48 43.77
N LYS A 37 -3.81 -1.96 42.53
CA LYS A 37 -4.68 -2.43 41.44
C LYS A 37 -4.16 -3.66 40.70
N ASP A 38 -2.85 -3.79 40.53
CA ASP A 38 -2.24 -4.96 39.87
C ASP A 38 -1.38 -5.81 40.82
N GLY A 39 -1.19 -5.37 42.07
CA GLY A 39 -0.40 -6.05 43.10
C GLY A 39 1.11 -6.05 42.84
N LYS A 40 1.58 -5.47 41.73
CA LYS A 40 2.99 -5.54 41.33
C LYS A 40 3.83 -4.62 42.19
N THR A 41 5.02 -5.11 42.52
CA THR A 41 6.04 -4.39 43.27
C THR A 41 7.22 -4.09 42.38
N TRP A 42 7.69 -2.86 42.35
CA TRP A 42 8.87 -2.47 41.57
C TRP A 42 9.66 -1.36 42.24
N SER A 43 10.94 -1.23 41.86
CA SER A 43 11.79 -0.12 42.27
C SER A 43 11.96 0.87 41.13
N ALA A 44 11.74 2.16 41.41
CA ALA A 44 11.86 3.23 40.41
C ALA A 44 12.53 4.47 41.01
N ARG A 45 13.07 5.32 40.14
CA ARG A 45 13.58 6.64 40.54
C ARG A 45 12.39 7.51 40.97
N LEU A 46 12.52 8.24 42.08
CA LEU A 46 11.45 9.12 42.58
C LEU A 46 10.99 10.13 41.52
N ASN A 47 11.93 10.71 40.76
CA ASN A 47 11.61 11.69 39.71
C ASN A 47 10.82 11.10 38.54
N ALA A 48 11.01 9.81 38.23
CA ALA A 48 10.28 9.16 37.15
C ALA A 48 8.78 9.02 37.49
N ILE A 49 8.47 8.80 38.76
CA ILE A 49 7.07 8.73 39.23
C ILE A 49 6.47 10.13 39.35
N ARG A 50 7.25 11.10 39.84
CA ARG A 50 6.81 12.47 40.10
C ARG A 50 6.60 13.29 38.84
N ASN A 51 7.54 13.24 37.90
CA ASN A 51 7.59 14.15 36.76
C ASN A 51 7.28 13.45 35.42
N GLU A 52 7.70 12.20 35.24
CA GLU A 52 7.54 11.49 33.95
C GLU A 52 6.25 10.66 33.89
N GLY A 53 5.40 10.72 34.93
CA GLY A 53 4.14 10.01 34.98
C GLY A 53 4.27 8.49 35.03
N GLN A 54 5.48 7.96 35.24
CA GLN A 54 5.73 6.52 35.29
C GLN A 54 4.99 5.90 36.49
N TRP A 55 4.21 4.87 36.22
CA TRP A 55 3.52 4.06 37.23
C TRP A 55 3.42 2.61 36.74
N CYS A 56 2.66 1.76 37.42
CA CYS A 56 2.50 0.38 36.96
C CYS A 56 1.87 0.34 35.55
N LYS A 57 2.29 -0.64 34.75
CA LYS A 57 1.90 -0.78 33.34
C LYS A 57 0.38 -0.82 33.17
N ASP A 58 -0.33 -1.47 34.09
CA ASP A 58 -1.77 -1.65 34.00
C ASP A 58 -2.52 -0.34 34.30
N CYS A 59 -2.09 0.43 35.30
CA CYS A 59 -2.66 1.75 35.59
C CYS A 59 -2.25 2.83 34.59
N TYR A 60 -1.01 2.78 34.08
CA TYR A 60 -0.54 3.67 33.03
C TYR A 60 -1.36 3.48 31.74
N ASN A 61 -1.66 2.22 31.39
CA ASN A 61 -2.52 1.92 30.25
C ASN A 61 -4.00 2.26 30.53
N ARG A 62 -4.54 1.96 31.72
CA ARG A 62 -5.92 2.28 32.14
C ARG A 62 -6.21 3.78 32.19
N GLY A 63 -5.24 4.62 32.55
CA GLY A 63 -5.38 6.08 32.52
C GLY A 63 -5.64 6.67 31.12
N ARG A 64 -5.39 5.90 30.04
CA ARG A 64 -5.70 6.29 28.65
C ARG A 64 -7.01 5.74 28.12
N ILE A 65 -7.68 4.84 28.84
CA ILE A 65 -8.83 4.08 28.32
C ILE A 65 -10.12 4.73 28.83
N LYS A 66 -10.80 5.46 27.95
CA LYS A 66 -12.15 6.00 28.22
C LYS A 66 -13.20 4.88 28.07
N PRO A 67 -14.24 4.85 28.90
CA PRO A 67 -15.40 3.97 28.69
C PRO A 67 -15.97 4.17 27.29
N ILE A 68 -16.38 3.09 26.63
CA ILE A 68 -16.92 3.14 25.27
C ILE A 68 -18.44 3.17 25.36
N ASN A 69 -19.08 4.04 24.57
CA ASN A 69 -20.53 4.08 24.48
C ASN A 69 -21.04 2.74 23.93
N ILE A 70 -21.92 2.08 24.68
CA ILE A 70 -22.48 0.78 24.34
C ILE A 70 -23.22 0.78 22.99
N SER A 71 -23.79 1.91 22.57
CA SER A 71 -24.43 2.06 21.26
C SER A 71 -23.44 1.82 20.12
N LYS A 72 -22.20 2.33 20.23
CA LYS A 72 -21.14 2.11 19.25
C LYS A 72 -20.73 0.63 19.16
N VAL A 73 -20.75 -0.06 20.30
CA VAL A 73 -20.45 -1.50 20.36
C VAL A 73 -21.54 -2.30 19.65
N LYS A 74 -22.82 -1.99 19.92
CA LYS A 74 -23.96 -2.64 19.27
C LYS A 74 -23.96 -2.42 17.75
N GLU A 75 -23.70 -1.20 17.31
CA GLU A 75 -23.60 -0.85 15.89
C GLU A 75 -22.50 -1.66 15.17
N LEU A 76 -21.28 -1.69 15.72
CA LEU A 76 -20.16 -2.47 15.17
C LEU A 76 -20.49 -3.95 15.01
N ILE A 77 -21.13 -4.54 16.03
CA ILE A 77 -21.48 -5.96 16.07
C ILE A 77 -22.60 -6.26 15.06
N SER A 78 -23.60 -5.39 14.97
CA SER A 78 -24.69 -5.48 14.00
C SER A 78 -24.17 -5.37 12.55
N ASN A 79 -23.27 -4.42 12.27
CA ASN A 79 -22.63 -4.27 10.95
C ASN A 79 -21.84 -5.52 10.52
N LYS A 80 -21.31 -6.28 11.48
CA LYS A 80 -20.64 -7.56 11.21
C LYS A 80 -21.61 -8.74 11.08
N GLY A 81 -22.92 -8.52 11.23
CA GLY A 81 -23.95 -9.57 11.20
C GLY A 81 -23.87 -10.52 12.38
N LEU A 82 -23.44 -10.02 13.55
CA LEU A 82 -23.28 -10.77 14.79
C LEU A 82 -24.27 -10.27 15.85
N GLU A 83 -24.47 -11.09 16.88
CA GLU A 83 -25.28 -10.77 18.05
C GLU A 83 -24.37 -10.55 19.27
N LEU A 84 -24.60 -9.47 20.01
CA LEU A 84 -23.92 -9.22 21.27
C LEU A 84 -24.68 -9.90 22.40
N LEU A 85 -24.01 -10.79 23.14
CA LEU A 85 -24.60 -11.49 24.29
C LEU A 85 -24.24 -10.82 25.62
N THR A 86 -23.18 -10.01 25.67
CA THR A 86 -22.78 -9.28 26.89
C THR A 86 -23.56 -8.00 27.07
N THR A 87 -24.12 -7.79 28.26
CA THR A 87 -24.94 -6.62 28.62
C THR A 87 -24.27 -5.67 29.63
N SER A 88 -23.05 -5.97 30.08
CA SER A 88 -22.30 -5.16 31.06
C SER A 88 -21.63 -3.92 30.45
N HIS A 89 -21.03 -3.07 31.29
CA HIS A 89 -20.21 -1.95 30.83
C HIS A 89 -18.99 -2.45 30.05
N ILE A 90 -18.79 -1.90 28.83
CA ILE A 90 -17.76 -2.35 27.88
C ILE A 90 -16.71 -1.24 27.74
N ASP A 91 -15.48 -1.53 28.13
CA ASP A 91 -14.31 -0.75 27.74
C ASP A 91 -13.59 -1.40 26.52
N PHE A 92 -12.46 -0.81 26.13
CA PHE A 92 -11.70 -1.28 24.96
C PHE A 92 -11.20 -2.74 25.07
N TRP A 93 -10.95 -3.23 26.28
CA TRP A 93 -10.36 -4.55 26.53
C TRP A 93 -11.31 -5.54 27.18
N THR A 94 -12.47 -5.08 27.62
CA THR A 94 -13.51 -5.88 28.25
C THR A 94 -13.83 -7.06 27.36
N ARG A 95 -13.85 -8.24 27.98
CA ARG A 95 -14.25 -9.47 27.29
C ARG A 95 -15.75 -9.43 27.05
N ILE A 96 -16.13 -9.35 25.78
CA ILE A 96 -17.50 -9.42 25.30
C ILE A 96 -17.74 -10.77 24.64
N LYS A 97 -18.92 -11.32 24.86
CA LYS A 97 -19.40 -12.55 24.26
C LYS A 97 -20.30 -12.21 23.09
N VAL A 98 -20.03 -12.84 21.95
CA VAL A 98 -20.77 -12.60 20.70
C VAL A 98 -21.19 -13.93 20.07
N ARG A 99 -22.30 -13.91 19.33
CA ARG A 99 -22.84 -15.05 18.61
C ARG A 99 -22.93 -14.73 17.12
N CYS A 100 -22.61 -15.73 16.29
CA CYS A 100 -22.86 -15.68 14.87
C CYS A 100 -24.16 -16.45 14.57
N PRO A 101 -25.25 -15.78 14.13
CA PRO A 101 -26.52 -16.44 13.88
C PRO A 101 -26.42 -17.48 12.74
N LYS A 102 -25.61 -17.21 11.69
CA LYS A 102 -25.44 -18.11 10.54
C LYS A 102 -24.88 -19.49 10.87
N HIS A 103 -24.01 -19.60 11.89
CA HIS A 103 -23.36 -20.85 12.27
C HIS A 103 -23.62 -21.24 13.72
N ASN A 104 -24.55 -20.53 14.38
CA ASN A 104 -24.90 -20.71 15.78
C ASN A 104 -23.68 -20.82 16.73
N ARG A 105 -22.61 -20.05 16.48
CA ARG A 105 -21.36 -20.16 17.23
C ARG A 105 -21.16 -18.95 18.12
N GLU A 106 -20.78 -19.22 19.36
CA GLU A 106 -20.39 -18.20 20.34
C GLU A 106 -18.88 -18.16 20.54
N TRP A 107 -18.35 -16.97 20.83
CA TRP A 107 -16.97 -16.80 21.29
C TRP A 107 -16.80 -15.51 22.10
N GLU A 108 -15.71 -15.44 22.85
CA GLU A 108 -15.31 -14.27 23.61
C GLU A 108 -14.20 -13.49 22.92
N THR A 109 -14.29 -12.16 22.98
CA THR A 109 -13.34 -11.24 22.36
C THR A 109 -13.36 -9.89 23.08
N SER A 110 -12.64 -8.88 22.61
CA SER A 110 -12.78 -7.50 23.13
C SER A 110 -13.28 -6.55 22.05
N TYR A 111 -13.88 -5.43 22.47
CA TYR A 111 -14.29 -4.36 21.54
C TYR A 111 -13.12 -3.93 20.64
N GLY A 112 -11.94 -3.68 21.23
CA GLY A 112 -10.78 -3.23 20.47
C GLY A 112 -10.27 -4.25 19.45
N THR A 113 -10.41 -5.55 19.75
CA THR A 113 -10.03 -6.63 18.82
C THR A 113 -11.04 -6.72 17.67
N MET A 114 -12.33 -6.52 17.96
CA MET A 114 -13.41 -6.49 16.97
C MET A 114 -13.33 -5.27 16.06
N GLU A 115 -13.04 -4.09 16.61
CA GLU A 115 -12.89 -2.83 15.88
C GLU A 115 -11.74 -2.93 14.86
N ARG A 116 -10.63 -3.55 15.25
CA ARG A 116 -9.48 -3.84 14.35
C ARG A 116 -9.73 -4.99 13.37
N GLY A 117 -10.87 -5.67 13.44
CA GLY A 117 -11.23 -6.78 12.56
C GLY A 117 -10.59 -8.13 12.89
N ASN A 118 -9.85 -8.25 14.00
CA ASN A 118 -9.08 -9.44 14.36
C ASN A 118 -9.90 -10.52 15.11
N SER A 119 -11.23 -10.36 15.17
CA SER A 119 -12.11 -11.29 15.85
C SER A 119 -13.36 -11.52 15.01
N SER A 120 -13.62 -12.78 14.65
CA SER A 120 -14.73 -13.15 13.80
C SER A 120 -15.10 -14.62 13.91
N CYS A 121 -16.30 -14.96 13.42
CA CYS A 121 -16.70 -16.35 13.28
C CYS A 121 -15.77 -17.05 12.27
N LYS A 122 -15.03 -18.08 12.75
CA LYS A 122 -14.07 -18.86 11.94
C LYS A 122 -14.71 -19.57 10.73
N LEU A 123 -16.02 -19.78 10.74
CA LEU A 123 -16.74 -20.44 9.64
C LEU A 123 -17.28 -19.44 8.61
N CYS A 124 -17.68 -18.23 9.04
CA CYS A 124 -18.06 -17.14 8.12
C CYS A 124 -16.86 -16.38 7.56
N GLY A 125 -15.75 -16.27 8.31
CA GLY A 125 -14.68 -15.32 8.02
C GLY A 125 -15.08 -13.85 8.18
N HIS A 126 -15.97 -13.50 9.13
CA HIS A 126 -16.42 -12.10 9.42
C HIS A 126 -15.30 -11.11 9.86
N GLY A 127 -14.03 -11.47 9.71
CA GLY A 127 -12.83 -10.74 10.14
C GLY A 127 -11.63 -11.06 9.25
N SER A 128 -11.89 -11.50 8.04
CA SER A 128 -10.87 -11.71 7.02
C SER A 128 -11.49 -11.36 5.67
N VAL A 129 -11.07 -10.20 5.14
CA VAL A 129 -11.55 -9.54 3.92
C VAL A 129 -13.05 -9.23 3.96
N ASP A 130 -13.39 -7.94 3.88
CA ASP A 130 -14.77 -7.50 3.69
C ASP A 130 -15.35 -8.19 2.44
N PHE A 131 -16.35 -9.04 2.65
CA PHE A 131 -16.94 -9.84 1.57
C PHE A 131 -17.65 -8.95 0.54
N ASN A 132 -18.11 -7.77 0.92
CA ASN A 132 -18.70 -6.80 -0.02
C ASN A 132 -17.61 -6.23 -0.93
N ILE A 133 -16.43 -5.89 -0.38
CA ILE A 133 -15.28 -5.45 -1.18
C ILE A 133 -14.81 -6.55 -2.12
N LEU A 134 -14.72 -7.80 -1.63
CA LEU A 134 -14.33 -8.94 -2.45
C LEU A 134 -15.34 -9.19 -3.59
N ASN A 135 -16.64 -9.20 -3.29
CA ASN A 135 -17.67 -9.37 -4.30
C ASN A 135 -17.64 -8.26 -5.34
N LYS A 136 -17.46 -7.00 -4.89
CA LYS A 136 -17.30 -5.87 -5.81
C LYS A 136 -16.11 -6.05 -6.74
N ILE A 137 -14.93 -6.43 -6.22
CA ILE A 137 -13.74 -6.65 -7.06
C ILE A 137 -13.98 -7.81 -8.06
N ILE A 138 -14.65 -8.87 -7.63
CA ILE A 138 -14.99 -10.03 -8.47
C ILE A 138 -15.96 -9.60 -9.59
N THR A 139 -17.00 -8.83 -9.28
CA THR A 139 -17.97 -8.36 -10.27
C THR A 139 -17.37 -7.35 -11.23
N ASP A 140 -16.57 -6.40 -10.72
CA ASP A 140 -15.89 -5.38 -11.54
C ASP A 140 -14.95 -6.04 -12.59
N ASN A 141 -14.48 -7.24 -12.30
CA ASN A 141 -13.64 -8.03 -13.18
C ASN A 141 -14.42 -9.10 -13.98
N ASN A 142 -15.75 -9.03 -14.14
CA ASN A 142 -16.52 -10.04 -14.88
C ASN A 142 -16.29 -11.49 -14.41
N ALA A 143 -16.11 -11.69 -13.10
CA ALA A 143 -16.05 -12.99 -12.49
C ALA A 143 -17.28 -13.24 -11.61
N THR A 144 -17.56 -14.52 -11.35
CA THR A 144 -18.61 -14.97 -10.44
C THR A 144 -17.97 -15.75 -9.30
N PHE A 145 -18.34 -15.40 -8.07
CA PHE A 145 -17.94 -16.16 -6.88
C PHE A 145 -18.76 -17.45 -6.77
N ILE A 146 -18.11 -18.62 -6.75
CA ILE A 146 -18.79 -19.90 -6.58
C ILE A 146 -18.84 -20.30 -5.11
N LYS A 147 -17.67 -20.57 -4.50
CA LYS A 147 -17.59 -21.04 -3.10
C LYS A 147 -16.22 -20.86 -2.50
N ARG A 148 -16.12 -20.92 -1.16
CA ARG A 148 -14.84 -21.01 -0.46
C ARG A 148 -14.35 -22.46 -0.43
N ILE A 149 -13.05 -22.68 -0.60
CA ILE A 149 -12.41 -23.99 -0.50
C ILE A 149 -11.60 -24.05 0.79
N LYS A 150 -11.90 -25.05 1.63
CA LYS A 150 -11.14 -25.32 2.85
C LYS A 150 -9.97 -26.24 2.49
N THR A 151 -8.76 -25.69 2.44
CA THR A 151 -7.53 -26.52 2.45
C THR A 151 -6.94 -26.57 3.85
N ILE A 152 -6.22 -27.64 4.15
CA ILE A 152 -5.65 -27.97 5.48
C ILE A 152 -4.85 -26.79 6.08
N ASN A 153 -4.27 -25.92 5.23
CA ASN A 153 -3.41 -24.83 5.66
C ASN A 153 -3.84 -23.40 5.25
N THR A 154 -4.93 -23.19 4.50
CA THR A 154 -5.35 -21.82 4.13
C THR A 154 -6.88 -21.67 3.99
N VAL A 155 -7.49 -20.96 4.94
CA VAL A 155 -8.90 -20.53 4.91
C VAL A 155 -9.22 -19.47 3.83
N ARG A 156 -8.29 -19.19 2.92
CA ARG A 156 -8.36 -18.05 1.98
C ARG A 156 -8.50 -18.44 0.51
N ASN A 157 -8.59 -19.73 0.21
CA ASN A 157 -8.82 -20.18 -1.16
C ASN A 157 -10.31 -20.09 -1.51
N ILE A 158 -10.59 -19.57 -2.69
CA ILE A 158 -11.93 -19.42 -3.25
C ILE A 158 -11.97 -19.99 -4.66
N LEU A 159 -13.13 -20.52 -5.05
CA LEU A 159 -13.46 -20.96 -6.39
C LEU A 159 -14.22 -19.84 -7.09
N LEU A 160 -13.70 -19.42 -8.24
CA LEU A 160 -14.28 -18.38 -9.09
C LEU A 160 -14.56 -18.93 -10.47
N LYS A 161 -15.49 -18.29 -11.19
CA LYS A 161 -15.76 -18.49 -12.60
C LYS A 161 -15.54 -17.20 -13.37
N CYS A 162 -14.83 -17.25 -14.49
CA CYS A 162 -14.63 -16.11 -15.37
C CYS A 162 -15.80 -16.10 -16.36
N ASN A 163 -16.53 -15.00 -16.44
CA ASN A 163 -17.67 -14.89 -17.35
C ASN A 163 -17.24 -14.60 -18.79
N ILE A 164 -16.00 -14.14 -19.01
CA ILE A 164 -15.43 -13.87 -20.34
C ILE A 164 -14.98 -15.18 -21.00
N HIS A 165 -14.16 -15.96 -20.29
CA HIS A 165 -13.56 -17.20 -20.82
C HIS A 165 -14.27 -18.47 -20.36
N ASN A 166 -15.35 -18.35 -19.58
CA ASN A 166 -16.18 -19.43 -19.09
C ASN A 166 -15.42 -20.62 -18.46
N HIS A 167 -14.42 -20.33 -17.62
CA HIS A 167 -13.67 -21.35 -16.88
C HIS A 167 -13.72 -21.10 -15.38
N GLU A 168 -13.51 -22.16 -14.61
CA GLU A 168 -13.45 -22.14 -13.16
C GLU A 168 -12.03 -22.37 -12.67
N TRP A 169 -11.59 -21.64 -11.66
CA TRP A 169 -10.28 -21.85 -11.04
C TRP A 169 -10.32 -21.53 -9.54
N THR A 170 -9.32 -22.07 -8.85
CA THR A 170 -9.13 -21.83 -7.42
C THR A 170 -7.99 -20.84 -7.23
N THR A 171 -8.18 -19.85 -6.36
CA THR A 171 -7.17 -18.83 -6.07
C THR A 171 -7.27 -18.32 -4.63
N ASN A 172 -6.24 -17.65 -4.15
CA ASN A 172 -6.24 -16.98 -2.85
C ASN A 172 -6.78 -15.54 -2.99
N VAL A 173 -7.61 -15.12 -2.04
CA VAL A 173 -8.13 -13.75 -1.97
C VAL A 173 -7.02 -12.68 -2.00
N VAL A 174 -5.84 -12.97 -1.44
CA VAL A 174 -4.71 -12.01 -1.44
C VAL A 174 -4.20 -11.73 -2.85
N ASP A 175 -4.17 -12.72 -3.74
CA ASP A 175 -3.65 -12.57 -5.10
C ASP A 175 -4.58 -11.68 -5.95
N ILE A 176 -5.89 -11.78 -5.72
CA ILE A 176 -6.89 -10.91 -6.33
C ILE A 176 -6.69 -9.46 -5.87
N GLN A 177 -6.51 -9.24 -4.56
CA GLN A 177 -6.44 -7.90 -3.99
C GLN A 177 -5.13 -7.17 -4.32
N LYS A 178 -4.00 -7.88 -4.36
CA LYS A 178 -2.68 -7.26 -4.44
C LYS A 178 -2.02 -7.33 -5.81
N LEU A 179 -2.27 -8.39 -6.57
CA LEU A 179 -1.50 -8.68 -7.79
C LEU A 179 -2.27 -8.37 -9.08
N ASP A 180 -3.54 -7.93 -8.99
CA ASP A 180 -4.46 -7.77 -10.14
C ASP A 180 -4.52 -9.00 -11.06
N ARG A 181 -4.34 -10.19 -10.47
CA ARG A 181 -4.33 -11.47 -11.18
C ARG A 181 -5.58 -12.26 -10.82
N TRP A 182 -6.71 -11.83 -11.36
CA TRP A 182 -7.97 -12.53 -11.15
C TRP A 182 -8.15 -13.69 -12.16
N CYS A 183 -7.95 -13.48 -13.47
CA CYS A 183 -8.06 -14.53 -14.49
C CYS A 183 -6.77 -14.63 -15.34
N TYR A 184 -6.29 -15.86 -15.59
CA TYR A 184 -5.08 -16.10 -16.39
C TYR A 184 -5.23 -15.60 -17.83
N TYR A 185 -6.31 -16.00 -18.52
CA TYR A 185 -6.55 -15.61 -19.92
C TYR A 185 -6.79 -14.11 -20.08
N CYS A 186 -7.58 -13.48 -19.19
CA CYS A 186 -7.75 -12.02 -19.18
C CYS A 186 -6.43 -11.30 -18.92
N SER A 187 -5.57 -11.84 -18.04
CA SER A 187 -4.24 -11.27 -17.77
C SER A 187 -3.35 -11.35 -19.01
N LEU A 188 -3.39 -12.46 -19.76
CA LEU A 188 -2.66 -12.60 -21.03
C LEU A 188 -3.16 -11.63 -22.10
N GLU A 189 -4.47 -11.47 -22.25
CA GLU A 189 -5.06 -10.51 -23.20
C GLU A 189 -4.66 -9.08 -22.85
N LYS A 190 -4.72 -8.68 -21.57
CA LYS A 190 -4.22 -7.37 -21.10
C LYS A 190 -2.74 -7.17 -21.46
N ARG A 191 -1.89 -8.19 -21.29
CA ARG A 191 -0.47 -8.14 -21.68
C ARG A 191 -0.30 -7.93 -23.18
N LYS A 192 -1.05 -8.67 -24.00
CA LYS A 192 -1.01 -8.55 -25.46
C LYS A 192 -1.44 -7.16 -25.93
N THR A 193 -2.54 -6.63 -25.38
CA THR A 193 -3.00 -5.26 -25.67
C THR A 193 -1.98 -4.21 -25.24
N SER A 194 -1.35 -4.39 -24.07
CA SER A 194 -0.28 -3.50 -23.60
C SER A 194 0.92 -3.52 -24.55
N TYR A 195 1.34 -4.70 -25.02
CA TYR A 195 2.44 -4.82 -25.97
C TYR A 195 2.13 -4.09 -27.29
N ILE A 196 0.93 -4.29 -27.84
CA ILE A 196 0.47 -3.62 -29.07
C ILE A 196 0.51 -2.09 -28.88
N LYS A 197 0.00 -1.58 -27.75
CA LYS A 197 0.02 -0.15 -27.44
C LYS A 197 1.43 0.42 -27.37
N ILE A 198 2.35 -0.28 -26.71
CA ILE A 198 3.76 0.14 -26.61
C ILE A 198 4.40 0.17 -28.01
N LYS A 199 4.17 -0.89 -28.79
CA LYS A 199 4.69 -1.02 -30.15
C LYS A 199 4.18 0.12 -31.04
N SER A 200 2.88 0.38 -31.07
CA SER A 200 2.29 1.46 -31.87
C SER A 200 2.87 2.83 -31.51
N ALA A 201 3.00 3.16 -30.22
CA ALA A 201 3.58 4.45 -29.80
C ALA A 201 5.05 4.62 -30.22
N VAL A 202 5.81 3.53 -30.26
CA VAL A 202 7.20 3.55 -30.76
C VAL A 202 7.23 3.72 -32.27
N GLU A 203 6.35 3.03 -33.00
CA GLU A 203 6.26 3.10 -34.46
C GLU A 203 5.75 4.47 -34.95
N GLU A 204 4.79 5.08 -34.26
CA GLU A 204 4.29 6.44 -34.53
C GLU A 204 5.39 7.51 -34.45
N LYS A 205 6.37 7.32 -33.57
CA LYS A 205 7.55 8.19 -33.44
C LYS A 205 8.68 7.84 -34.43
N GLY A 206 8.41 6.96 -35.39
CA GLY A 206 9.38 6.50 -36.39
C GLY A 206 10.49 5.62 -35.81
N GLY A 207 10.21 4.95 -34.68
CA GLY A 207 11.11 3.98 -34.05
C GLY A 207 10.68 2.53 -34.29
N LYS A 208 11.50 1.60 -33.81
CA LYS A 208 11.23 0.16 -33.77
C LYS A 208 11.44 -0.35 -32.34
N LEU A 209 10.44 -1.03 -31.80
CA LEU A 209 10.55 -1.73 -30.53
C LEU A 209 11.39 -3.00 -30.73
N LEU A 210 12.41 -3.19 -29.88
CA LEU A 210 13.32 -4.35 -29.95
C LEU A 210 13.03 -5.40 -28.86
N THR A 211 12.39 -5.00 -27.76
CA THR A 211 12.01 -5.92 -26.69
C THR A 211 10.74 -6.67 -27.05
N GLU A 212 10.78 -8.00 -26.98
CA GLU A 212 9.62 -8.87 -27.13
C GLU A 212 8.85 -8.97 -25.79
N ASP A 213 7.53 -9.20 -25.87
CA ASP A 213 6.65 -9.46 -24.72
C ASP A 213 6.70 -8.44 -23.56
N CYS A 214 6.97 -7.17 -23.86
CA CYS A 214 6.89 -6.11 -22.86
C CYS A 214 5.44 -5.75 -22.49
N CYS A 215 5.14 -5.67 -21.19
CA CYS A 215 3.84 -5.23 -20.69
C CYS A 215 4.02 -4.29 -19.48
N GLY A 216 3.19 -3.25 -19.38
CA GLY A 216 3.24 -2.27 -18.28
C GLY A 216 4.02 -0.99 -18.62
N SER A 217 3.70 0.09 -17.91
CA SER A 217 4.22 1.45 -18.17
C SER A 217 5.69 1.64 -17.77
N LEU A 218 6.09 1.03 -16.65
CA LEU A 218 7.45 1.14 -16.09
C LEU A 218 8.40 0.03 -16.51
N THR A 219 7.93 -0.91 -17.35
CA THR A 219 8.74 -2.01 -17.84
C THR A 219 9.83 -1.48 -18.75
N ARG A 220 11.06 -1.93 -18.52
CA ARG A 220 12.22 -1.55 -19.34
C ARG A 220 12.09 -2.18 -20.72
N ILE A 221 12.27 -1.35 -21.74
CA ILE A 221 12.17 -1.70 -23.15
C ILE A 221 13.36 -1.13 -23.90
N MET A 222 13.85 -1.89 -24.86
CA MET A 222 14.87 -1.47 -25.82
C MET A 222 14.18 -0.94 -27.07
N VAL A 223 14.53 0.27 -27.47
CA VAL A 223 13.96 0.94 -28.65
C VAL A 223 15.08 1.36 -29.60
N LYS A 224 14.81 1.28 -30.90
CA LYS A 224 15.66 1.79 -31.97
C LYS A 224 14.96 2.95 -32.67
N CYS A 225 15.56 4.13 -32.79
CA CYS A 225 14.97 5.23 -33.57
C CYS A 225 15.19 5.02 -35.07
N GLY A 226 14.51 5.81 -35.91
CA GLY A 226 14.71 5.81 -37.37
C GLY A 226 16.17 6.03 -37.81
N SER A 227 16.96 6.78 -37.02
CA SER A 227 18.39 7.01 -37.23
C SER A 227 19.30 5.81 -36.90
N GLY A 228 18.76 4.79 -36.25
CA GLY A 228 19.51 3.58 -35.91
C GLY A 228 20.02 3.48 -34.46
N HIS A 229 19.98 4.56 -33.67
CA HIS A 229 20.41 4.53 -32.26
C HIS A 229 19.49 3.64 -31.43
N LYS A 230 20.08 2.88 -30.50
CA LYS A 230 19.38 1.97 -29.59
C LYS A 230 19.55 2.46 -28.16
N TRP A 231 18.48 2.53 -27.38
CA TRP A 231 18.55 2.88 -25.97
C TRP A 231 17.51 2.11 -25.16
N GLU A 232 17.79 2.00 -23.86
CA GLU A 232 16.86 1.46 -22.87
C GLU A 232 15.99 2.59 -22.31
N THR A 233 14.68 2.37 -22.23
CA THR A 233 13.71 3.32 -21.64
C THR A 233 12.52 2.55 -21.07
N CYS A 234 11.50 3.23 -20.53
CA CYS A 234 10.19 2.63 -20.27
C CYS A 234 9.11 3.30 -21.13
N PHE A 235 7.94 2.65 -21.25
CA PHE A 235 6.82 3.17 -22.03
C PHE A 235 6.32 4.52 -21.50
N ASP A 236 6.34 4.70 -20.17
CA ASP A 236 5.88 5.95 -19.55
C ASP A 236 6.69 7.16 -20.01
N TYR A 237 8.03 7.04 -20.10
CA TYR A 237 8.88 8.10 -20.64
C TYR A 237 8.59 8.39 -22.12
N ILE A 238 8.35 7.36 -22.93
CA ILE A 238 7.98 7.55 -24.34
C ILE A 238 6.65 8.30 -24.44
N ASN A 239 5.68 7.94 -23.60
CA ASN A 239 4.36 8.57 -23.56
C ASN A 239 4.42 10.03 -23.05
N GLN A 240 5.31 10.33 -22.11
CA GLN A 240 5.59 11.69 -21.63
C GLN A 240 6.35 12.56 -22.65
N GLY A 241 6.75 12.01 -23.80
CA GLY A 241 7.41 12.77 -24.87
C GLY A 241 8.93 12.58 -24.94
N TYR A 242 9.55 11.90 -23.98
CA TYR A 242 10.97 11.58 -24.05
C TYR A 242 11.27 10.62 -25.21
N TRP A 243 12.42 10.81 -25.84
CA TRP A 243 12.82 10.06 -27.04
C TRP A 243 14.33 9.84 -27.07
N CYS A 244 14.85 9.40 -28.23
CA CYS A 244 16.24 9.04 -28.42
C CYS A 244 17.23 10.11 -27.89
N PRO A 245 18.16 9.72 -26.99
CA PRO A 245 19.12 10.66 -26.39
C PRO A 245 20.20 11.14 -27.37
N GLU A 246 20.51 10.33 -28.39
CA GLU A 246 21.55 10.62 -29.38
C GLU A 246 21.01 11.37 -30.60
N CYS A 247 19.70 11.32 -30.85
CA CYS A 247 19.12 12.08 -31.93
C CYS A 247 19.18 13.58 -31.61
N PRO A 248 19.64 14.42 -32.56
CA PRO A 248 19.63 15.89 -32.43
C PRO A 248 18.21 16.48 -32.50
N TYR A 249 17.20 15.67 -32.17
CA TYR A 249 15.75 15.84 -32.33
C TYR A 249 15.24 17.16 -31.74
N LYS A 250 16.00 17.79 -30.83
CA LYS A 250 15.66 19.09 -30.25
C LYS A 250 15.94 20.29 -31.16
N THR A 251 16.80 20.18 -32.16
CA THR A 251 17.28 21.33 -32.95
C THR A 251 16.67 21.35 -34.36
N GLN A 252 16.58 20.20 -35.03
CA GLN A 252 16.07 20.13 -36.41
C GLN A 252 14.53 20.18 -36.49
N ALA A 253 13.83 19.57 -35.53
CA ALA A 253 12.38 19.70 -35.45
C ALA A 253 11.99 21.17 -35.15
N LYS A 254 12.72 21.83 -34.24
CA LYS A 254 12.57 23.28 -34.01
C LYS A 254 12.83 24.09 -35.29
N LEU A 255 13.89 23.78 -36.03
CA LEU A 255 14.20 24.47 -37.28
C LEU A 255 13.08 24.27 -38.31
N HIS A 256 12.59 23.04 -38.46
CA HIS A 256 11.47 22.72 -39.33
C HIS A 256 10.20 23.49 -38.93
N ASP A 257 9.88 23.53 -37.64
CA ASP A 257 8.71 24.26 -37.12
C ASP A 257 8.85 25.77 -37.34
N ILE A 258 10.05 26.32 -37.16
CA ILE A 258 10.36 27.73 -37.48
C ILE A 258 10.18 27.99 -38.98
N ILE A 259 10.75 27.15 -39.85
CA ILE A 259 10.65 27.31 -41.31
C ILE A 259 9.19 27.23 -41.76
N LYS A 260 8.41 26.30 -41.20
CA LYS A 260 6.97 26.19 -41.47
C LYS A 260 6.19 27.42 -41.01
N SER A 261 6.57 28.00 -39.86
CA SER A 261 5.99 29.25 -39.37
C SER A 261 6.31 30.46 -40.25
N LEU A 262 7.52 30.52 -40.80
CA LEU A 262 7.97 31.63 -41.63
C LEU A 262 7.44 31.53 -43.08
N PHE A 263 7.24 30.31 -43.58
CA PHE A 263 6.85 30.06 -44.97
C PHE A 263 5.59 29.16 -45.07
N PRO A 264 4.42 29.63 -44.61
CA PRO A 264 3.20 28.83 -44.54
C PRO A 264 2.64 28.38 -45.90
N ASN A 265 2.99 29.08 -46.98
CA ASN A 265 2.53 28.77 -48.35
C ASN A 265 3.47 27.81 -49.10
N CYS A 266 4.58 27.39 -48.48
CA CYS A 266 5.54 26.48 -49.09
C CYS A 266 5.28 25.04 -48.63
N LYS A 267 5.33 24.08 -49.56
CA LYS A 267 5.32 22.65 -49.20
C LYS A 267 6.67 22.26 -48.62
N THR A 268 6.76 22.20 -47.30
CA THR A 268 7.94 21.70 -46.59
C THR A 268 7.90 20.17 -46.52
N HIS A 269 8.90 19.50 -47.09
CA HIS A 269 9.04 18.05 -47.02
C HIS A 269 10.09 17.65 -45.98
N TYR A 270 9.69 16.86 -44.99
CA TYR A 270 10.61 16.32 -43.98
C TYR A 270 11.29 15.06 -44.52
N ASN A 271 12.51 15.20 -45.08
CA ASN A 271 13.27 14.07 -45.62
C ASN A 271 14.48 13.77 -44.72
N TYR A 272 14.27 12.89 -43.74
CA TYR A 272 15.32 12.50 -42.79
C TYR A 272 16.28 11.50 -43.45
N ARG A 273 17.43 11.99 -43.94
CA ARG A 273 18.57 11.15 -44.39
C ARG A 273 19.82 11.29 -43.51
N GLY A 274 19.71 11.97 -42.37
CA GLY A 274 20.89 12.42 -41.61
C GLY A 274 21.78 13.38 -42.41
N PHE A 275 22.90 13.80 -41.80
CA PHE A 275 23.91 14.66 -42.45
C PHE A 275 24.97 13.83 -43.21
N GLU A 276 24.61 12.65 -43.74
CA GLU A 276 25.57 11.82 -44.49
C GLU A 276 26.13 12.55 -45.72
N TRP A 277 25.31 13.38 -46.37
CA TRP A 277 25.70 14.25 -47.49
C TRP A 277 26.52 15.48 -47.09
N LEU A 278 26.68 15.73 -45.78
CA LEU A 278 27.45 16.84 -45.21
C LEU A 278 28.80 16.39 -44.63
N LYS A 279 29.19 15.13 -44.88
CA LYS A 279 30.52 14.60 -44.54
C LYS A 279 31.48 14.94 -45.68
N SER A 280 32.50 15.76 -45.42
CA SER A 280 33.61 15.94 -46.37
C SER A 280 34.39 14.64 -46.52
N ASN A 281 34.97 14.43 -47.72
CA ASN A 281 35.96 13.39 -47.93
C ASN A 281 37.10 13.57 -46.91
N LYS A 282 37.59 12.47 -46.32
CA LYS A 282 38.34 12.35 -45.04
C LYS A 282 39.57 13.25 -44.82
N GLN A 283 39.94 14.14 -45.74
CA GLN A 283 41.15 14.95 -45.70
C GLN A 283 40.98 16.42 -45.29
N LEU A 284 39.76 16.98 -45.30
CA LEU A 284 39.56 18.40 -44.95
C LEU A 284 38.72 18.54 -43.68
N LYS A 285 39.38 18.86 -42.56
CA LYS A 285 38.78 19.14 -41.24
C LYS A 285 38.11 20.51 -41.16
N GLN A 286 37.27 20.87 -42.14
CA GLN A 286 36.42 22.07 -42.04
C GLN A 286 34.95 21.68 -42.20
N ARG A 287 34.10 22.27 -41.36
CA ARG A 287 32.64 22.13 -41.44
C ARG A 287 32.16 23.09 -42.53
N MET A 288 31.45 22.60 -43.54
CA MET A 288 30.79 23.47 -44.50
C MET A 288 29.60 24.18 -43.84
N GLU A 289 29.48 25.48 -44.08
CA GLU A 289 28.29 26.26 -43.75
C GLU A 289 27.20 26.00 -44.82
N ILE A 290 25.93 26.16 -44.44
CA ILE A 290 24.79 25.99 -45.35
C ILE A 290 24.67 27.29 -46.16
N ASP A 291 25.05 27.26 -47.42
CA ASP A 291 24.71 28.33 -48.37
C ASP A 291 23.22 28.20 -48.74
N ILE A 292 22.43 29.18 -48.31
CA ILE A 292 21.04 29.36 -48.74
C ILE A 292 21.06 30.37 -49.89
N TRP A 293 20.85 29.88 -51.12
CA TRP A 293 20.63 30.72 -52.30
C TRP A 293 19.15 31.07 -52.46
#